data_AF-A0A421NX55-F1
#
_entry.id   AF-A0A421NX55-F1
#
_cell.length_a   1.000
_cell.length_b   1.000
_cell.length_c   1.000
_cell.angle_alpha   90.00
_cell.angle_beta   90.00
_cell.angle_gamma   90.00
#
_symmetry.space_group_name_H-M   'P 1'
#
loop_
_entity.id
_entity.type
_entity.pdbx_description
1 polymer ?
#
loop_
_entity_poly.entity_id
_entity_poly.type
_entity_poly.pdbx_seq_one_letter_code
_entity_poly.pdbx_strand_id
1 'polypeptide(L)'
;MRILPYELYQYAPDLSLCALRKEFGMYDYCLNKNIKNQGMQPFLDMGRNYFNLSFNKWILEMNKRGHYVNTFHSFYSHNIAYKEIETNFFLILECCIQWEIKQFLPYENNLSWYQIAFQKINSNKIKNNFNFTIYQKLMIWYKNHFIQLNKKGLMKPNKLNMASIISFFSNQCLK
;
A
#
# COMPACT_ATOMS: atom_id res chain seq x y z
N MET A 1 2.89 -9.56 5.84
CA MET A 1 2.51 -8.31 6.50
C MET A 1 2.89 -7.18 5.59
N ARG A 2 1.93 -6.35 5.25
CA ARG A 2 2.24 -5.10 4.58
C ARG A 2 1.16 -4.10 4.90
N ILE A 3 1.59 -2.90 5.28
CA ILE A 3 0.73 -1.73 5.34
C ILE A 3 0.29 -1.39 3.93
N LEU A 4 -1.02 -1.36 3.73
CA LEU A 4 -1.62 -0.91 2.48
C LEU A 4 -1.88 0.60 2.59
N PRO A 5 -1.47 1.43 1.62
CA PRO A 5 -1.88 2.82 1.54
C PRO A 5 -3.40 2.95 1.61
N TYR A 6 -3.91 3.82 2.50
CA TYR A 6 -5.36 3.97 2.69
C TYR A 6 -6.04 4.47 1.42
N GLU A 7 -5.29 5.16 0.56
CA GLU A 7 -5.71 5.66 -0.75
C GLU A 7 -6.06 4.54 -1.73
N LEU A 8 -5.61 3.31 -1.45
CA LEU A 8 -5.89 2.12 -2.25
C LEU A 8 -7.06 1.29 -1.71
N TYR A 9 -7.62 1.60 -0.54
CA TYR A 9 -8.66 0.77 0.08
C TYR A 9 -9.88 0.57 -0.81
N GLN A 10 -10.38 1.62 -1.46
CA GLN A 10 -11.50 1.53 -2.40
C GLN A 10 -11.26 0.62 -3.60
N TYR A 11 -10.00 0.34 -3.94
CA TYR A 11 -9.62 -0.55 -5.04
C TYR A 11 -9.15 -1.92 -4.55
N ALA A 12 -8.86 -2.05 -3.26
CA ALA A 12 -8.24 -3.23 -2.69
C ALA A 12 -9.15 -4.45 -2.80
N PRO A 13 -8.63 -5.65 -3.14
CA PRO A 13 -9.40 -6.88 -3.07
C PRO A 13 -9.92 -7.13 -1.64
N ASP A 14 -11.12 -7.70 -1.49
CA ASP A 14 -11.72 -7.95 -0.17
C ASP A 14 -10.83 -8.78 0.75
N LEU A 15 -10.19 -9.82 0.20
CA LEU A 15 -9.24 -10.65 0.96
C LEU A 15 -8.13 -9.79 1.60
N SER A 16 -7.64 -8.78 0.88
CA SER A 16 -6.59 -7.88 1.37
C SER A 16 -7.11 -6.94 2.45
N LEU A 17 -8.30 -6.35 2.26
CA LEU A 17 -8.91 -5.47 3.27
C LEU A 17 -9.25 -6.22 4.56
N CYS A 18 -9.85 -7.41 4.45
CA CYS A 18 -10.19 -8.24 5.59
C CYS A 18 -8.94 -8.70 6.37
N ALA A 19 -7.82 -8.90 5.68
CA ALA A 19 -6.55 -9.24 6.32
C ALA A 19 -5.98 -8.10 7.18
N LEU A 20 -6.17 -6.83 6.80
CA LEU A 20 -5.66 -5.67 7.54
C LEU A 20 -6.16 -5.59 8.98
N ARG A 21 -7.35 -6.13 9.26
CA ARG A 21 -7.91 -6.22 10.62
C ARG A 21 -6.90 -6.75 11.65
N LYS A 22 -6.09 -7.75 11.27
CA LYS A 22 -5.10 -8.37 12.16
C LYS A 22 -3.81 -7.55 12.25
N GLU A 23 -3.54 -6.72 11.26
CA GLU A 23 -2.28 -6.00 11.08
C GLU A 23 -2.24 -4.70 11.90
N PHE A 24 -3.39 -4.10 12.24
CA PHE A 24 -3.42 -2.84 12.99
C PHE A 24 -2.78 -2.93 14.38
N GLY A 25 -3.00 -4.03 15.12
CA GLY A 25 -2.30 -4.25 16.40
C GLY A 25 -0.79 -4.45 16.24
N MET A 26 -0.34 -4.83 15.03
CA MET A 26 1.08 -5.03 14.73
C MET A 26 1.79 -3.72 14.39
N TYR A 27 1.08 -2.69 13.94
CA TYR A 27 1.68 -1.39 13.63
C TYR A 27 2.25 -0.74 14.89
N ASP A 28 1.54 -0.84 16.00
CA ASP A 28 2.01 -0.39 17.31
C ASP A 28 3.24 -1.14 17.76
N TYR A 29 3.28 -2.46 17.56
CA TYR A 29 4.46 -3.25 17.84
C TYR A 29 5.65 -2.80 16.97
N CYS A 30 5.46 -2.63 15.66
CA CYS A 30 6.53 -2.23 14.73
C CYS A 30 7.07 -0.84 15.04
N LEU A 31 6.20 0.14 15.33
CA LEU A 31 6.60 1.48 15.75
C LEU A 31 7.49 1.46 16.99
N ASN A 32 7.16 0.61 17.96
CA ASN A 32 7.83 0.60 19.26
C ASN A 32 9.08 -0.31 19.32
N LYS A 33 9.14 -1.36 18.50
CA LYS A 33 10.13 -2.45 18.66
C LYS A 33 10.95 -2.77 17.43
N ASN A 34 10.54 -2.37 16.22
CA ASN A 34 11.20 -2.84 14.99
C ASN A 34 11.43 -1.72 13.95
N ILE A 35 12.12 -0.66 14.40
CA ILE A 35 12.45 0.57 13.66
C ILE A 35 13.48 0.33 12.52
N LYS A 36 13.84 -0.92 12.21
CA LYS A 36 14.84 -1.26 11.18
C LYS A 36 14.26 -2.12 10.05
N ASN A 37 12.93 -2.24 9.94
CA ASN A 37 12.31 -2.99 8.86
C ASN A 37 12.36 -2.19 7.55
N GLN A 38 13.39 -2.41 6.73
CA GLN A 38 13.60 -1.74 5.44
C GLN A 38 12.40 -1.81 4.48
N GLY A 39 11.55 -2.83 4.58
CA GLY A 39 10.35 -3.00 3.76
C GLY A 39 9.16 -2.15 4.22
N MET A 40 9.12 -1.78 5.51
CA MET A 40 8.02 -1.02 6.12
C MET A 40 8.43 0.38 6.55
N GLN A 41 9.73 0.68 6.55
CA GLN A 41 10.28 1.91 7.10
C GLN A 41 9.56 3.18 6.62
N PRO A 42 9.25 3.36 5.32
CA PRO A 42 8.57 4.56 4.87
C PRO A 42 7.19 4.78 5.52
N PHE A 43 6.49 3.70 5.89
CA PHE A 43 5.23 3.81 6.62
C PHE A 43 5.44 4.07 8.10
N LEU A 44 6.48 3.46 8.70
CA LEU A 44 6.83 3.70 10.10
C LEU A 44 7.27 5.15 10.33
N ASP A 45 7.97 5.74 9.36
CA ASP A 45 8.42 7.13 9.39
C ASP A 45 7.24 8.13 9.41
N MET A 46 6.08 7.76 8.84
CA MET A 46 4.85 8.56 8.93
C MET A 46 4.16 8.48 10.31
N GLY A 47 4.59 7.53 11.16
CA GLY A 47 4.24 7.48 12.57
C GLY A 47 2.78 7.16 12.89
N ARG A 48 2.41 7.39 14.15
CA ARG A 48 1.09 7.03 14.70
C ARG A 48 -0.07 7.74 14.01
N ASN A 49 0.12 8.99 13.57
CA ASN A 49 -0.92 9.74 12.88
C ASN A 49 -1.37 9.04 11.59
N TYR A 50 -0.41 8.56 10.79
CA TYR A 50 -0.72 7.85 9.56
C TYR A 50 -1.47 6.54 9.84
N PHE A 51 -1.05 5.78 10.86
CA PHE A 51 -1.75 4.54 11.21
C PHE A 51 -3.15 4.77 11.75
N ASN A 52 -3.37 5.83 12.53
CA ASN A 52 -4.71 6.21 12.99
C ASN A 52 -5.62 6.62 11.81
N LEU A 53 -5.09 7.43 10.88
CA LEU A 53 -5.79 7.78 9.64
C LEU A 53 -6.13 6.53 8.81
N SER A 54 -5.12 5.68 8.59
CA SER A 54 -5.25 4.41 7.86
C SER A 54 -6.26 3.47 8.52
N PHE A 55 -6.32 3.43 9.85
CA PHE A 55 -7.32 2.66 10.58
C PHE A 55 -8.73 3.22 10.34
N ASN A 56 -8.92 4.54 10.49
CA ASN A 56 -10.23 5.17 10.30
C ASN A 56 -10.74 4.97 8.87
N LYS A 57 -9.90 5.23 7.86
CA LYS A 57 -10.25 5.01 6.43
C LYS A 57 -10.60 3.55 6.14
N TRP A 58 -9.97 2.59 6.83
CA TRP A 58 -10.29 1.17 6.67
C TRP A 58 -11.69 0.86 7.21
N ILE A 59 -12.07 1.38 8.38
CA ILE A 59 -13.42 1.21 8.94
C ILE A 59 -14.49 1.74 7.97
N LEU A 60 -14.26 2.93 7.40
CA LEU A 60 -15.17 3.54 6.43
C LEU A 60 -15.36 2.64 5.20
N GLU A 61 -14.27 2.09 4.66
CA GLU A 61 -14.35 1.20 3.49
C GLU A 61 -15.00 -0.15 3.84
N MET A 62 -14.70 -0.73 5.00
CA MET A 62 -15.32 -1.99 5.45
C MET A 62 -16.84 -1.83 5.60
N ASN A 63 -17.29 -0.74 6.24
CA ASN A 63 -18.71 -0.44 6.39
C ASN A 63 -19.38 -0.19 5.04
N LYS A 64 -18.73 0.56 4.13
CA LYS A 64 -19.23 0.81 2.78
C LYS A 64 -19.48 -0.49 1.99
N ARG A 65 -18.65 -1.51 2.20
CA ARG A 65 -18.78 -2.83 1.56
C ARG A 65 -19.63 -3.84 2.34
N GLY A 66 -20.26 -3.41 3.44
CA GLY A 66 -21.08 -4.30 4.28
C GLY A 66 -20.28 -5.36 5.05
N HIS A 67 -18.97 -5.18 5.23
CA HIS A 67 -18.15 -6.10 6.03
C HIS A 67 -18.29 -5.81 7.52
N TYR A 68 -18.17 -6.88 8.33
CA TYR A 68 -18.24 -6.76 9.78
C TYR A 68 -17.03 -6.03 10.37
N VAL A 69 -17.30 -4.98 11.15
CA VAL A 69 -16.35 -4.30 12.02
C VAL A 69 -16.74 -4.58 13.47
N ASN A 70 -15.79 -5.09 14.27
CA ASN A 70 -16.07 -5.41 15.66
C ASN A 70 -16.14 -4.15 16.56
N THR A 71 -16.75 -4.31 17.73
CA THR A 71 -16.94 -3.24 18.71
C THR A 71 -15.63 -2.57 19.14
N PHE A 72 -14.55 -3.33 19.32
CA PHE A 72 -13.24 -2.79 19.66
C PHE A 72 -12.72 -1.84 18.58
N HIS A 73 -12.74 -2.26 17.32
CA HIS A 73 -12.25 -1.45 16.21
C HIS A 73 -13.13 -0.21 16.02
N SER A 74 -14.45 -0.37 16.08
CA SER A 74 -15.38 0.76 16.05
C SER A 74 -15.08 1.75 17.17
N PHE A 75 -15.01 1.30 18.43
CA PHE A 75 -14.69 2.15 19.57
C PHE A 75 -13.35 2.87 19.37
N TYR A 76 -12.30 2.17 18.97
CA TYR A 76 -10.99 2.78 18.72
C TYR A 76 -11.08 3.90 17.66
N SER A 77 -11.73 3.65 16.52
CA SER A 77 -11.86 4.66 15.45
C SER A 77 -12.59 5.93 15.86
N HIS A 78 -13.52 5.86 16.81
CA HIS A 78 -14.26 7.02 17.33
C HIS A 78 -13.45 7.85 18.31
N ASN A 79 -12.44 7.25 18.96
CA ASN A 79 -11.67 7.87 20.04
C ASN A 79 -10.27 8.32 19.61
N ILE A 80 -9.88 8.09 18.36
CA ILE A 80 -8.59 8.55 17.84
C ILE A 80 -8.72 9.89 17.12
N ALA A 81 -7.78 10.78 17.40
CA ALA A 81 -7.51 11.95 16.58
C ALA A 81 -6.29 11.71 15.69
N TYR A 82 -6.29 12.34 14.53
CA TYR A 82 -5.16 12.33 13.60
C TYR A 82 -5.21 13.58 12.72
N LYS A 83 -4.07 13.91 12.12
CA LYS A 83 -3.99 14.87 11.03
C LYS A 83 -4.01 14.11 9.71
N GLU A 84 -4.54 14.73 8.66
CA GLU A 84 -4.41 14.17 7.32
C GLU A 84 -2.94 14.11 6.92
N ILE A 85 -2.52 12.95 6.43
CA ILE A 85 -1.17 12.66 5.96
C ILE A 85 -1.33 11.90 4.65
N GLU A 86 -0.69 12.38 3.59
CA GLU A 86 -0.67 11.70 2.30
C GLU A 86 0.44 10.65 2.27
N THR A 87 0.13 9.49 1.69
CA THR A 87 1.15 8.49 1.40
C THR A 87 2.02 8.97 0.24
N ASN A 88 3.34 8.79 0.36
CA ASN A 88 4.26 8.98 -0.76
C ASN A 88 3.78 8.16 -1.98
N PHE A 89 3.64 8.82 -3.14
CA PHE A 89 3.16 8.19 -4.37
C PHE A 89 3.93 6.92 -4.75
N PHE A 90 5.24 6.87 -4.54
CA PHE A 90 6.03 5.69 -4.88
C PHE A 90 5.67 4.47 -4.03
N LEU A 91 5.14 4.66 -2.81
CA LEU A 91 4.58 3.56 -2.01
C LEU A 91 3.28 3.03 -2.61
N ILE A 92 2.42 3.94 -3.08
CA ILE A 92 1.18 3.58 -3.79
C ILE A 92 1.52 2.82 -5.08
N LEU A 93 2.44 3.35 -5.88
CA LEU A 93 2.89 2.74 -7.13
C LEU A 93 3.48 1.35 -6.92
N GLU A 94 4.31 1.19 -5.90
CA GLU A 94 4.86 -0.12 -5.54
C GLU A 94 3.72 -1.09 -5.22
N CYS A 95 2.73 -0.69 -4.40
CA CYS A 95 1.61 -1.56 -4.03
C CYS A 95 0.83 -2.02 -5.26
N CYS A 96 0.56 -1.12 -6.21
CA CYS A 96 -0.07 -1.43 -7.48
C CYS A 96 0.75 -2.48 -8.28
N ILE A 97 2.05 -2.26 -8.43
CA ILE A 97 2.96 -3.18 -9.14
C ILE A 97 2.97 -4.56 -8.47
N GLN A 98 3.04 -4.59 -7.14
CA GLN A 98 3.09 -5.83 -6.38
C GLN A 98 1.81 -6.64 -6.56
N TRP A 99 0.65 -5.99 -6.59
CA TRP A 99 -0.64 -6.64 -6.80
C TRP A 99 -0.82 -7.11 -8.23
N GLU A 100 -0.37 -6.34 -9.21
CA GLU A 100 -0.32 -6.75 -10.62
C GLU A 100 0.53 -8.03 -10.79
N ILE A 101 1.74 -8.08 -10.24
CA ILE A 101 2.62 -9.27 -10.31
C ILE A 101 1.98 -10.50 -9.65
N LYS A 102 1.22 -10.28 -8.57
CA LYS A 102 0.50 -11.34 -7.86
C LYS A 102 -0.86 -11.67 -8.48
N GLN A 103 -1.23 -11.02 -9.58
CA GLN A 103 -2.49 -11.21 -10.29
C GLN A 103 -3.72 -10.98 -9.40
N PHE A 104 -3.61 -10.07 -8.42
CA PHE A 104 -4.80 -9.61 -7.70
C PHE A 104 -5.57 -8.65 -8.59
N LEU A 105 -6.88 -8.80 -8.67
CA LEU A 105 -7.74 -7.88 -9.41
C LEU A 105 -8.23 -6.76 -8.49
N PRO A 106 -8.28 -5.50 -8.95
CA PRO A 106 -8.94 -4.43 -8.22
C PRO A 106 -10.42 -4.76 -7.96
N TYR A 107 -10.93 -4.33 -6.80
CA TYR A 107 -12.33 -4.49 -6.45
C TYR A 107 -13.23 -3.61 -7.33
N GLU A 108 -14.24 -4.22 -7.96
CA GLU A 108 -15.44 -3.63 -8.58
C GLU A 108 -15.28 -2.29 -9.34
N ASN A 109 -14.16 -2.07 -10.03
CA ASN A 109 -13.89 -0.76 -10.64
C ASN A 109 -13.61 -0.78 -12.15
N ASN A 110 -13.59 -1.93 -12.83
CA ASN A 110 -13.18 -2.05 -14.25
C ASN A 110 -11.81 -1.39 -14.59
N LEU A 111 -11.04 -1.02 -13.57
CA LEU A 111 -9.72 -0.41 -13.70
C LEU A 111 -8.64 -1.48 -13.48
N SER A 112 -7.53 -1.33 -14.19
CA SER A 112 -6.26 -2.02 -13.93
C SER A 112 -5.43 -1.29 -12.86
N TRP A 113 -4.46 -1.97 -12.25
CA TRP A 113 -3.54 -1.32 -11.30
C TRP A 113 -2.72 -0.21 -11.95
N TYR A 114 -2.40 -0.33 -13.23
CA TYR A 114 -1.79 0.75 -14.00
C TYR A 114 -2.68 1.99 -14.03
N GLN A 115 -3.97 1.85 -14.37
CA GLN A 115 -4.89 2.99 -14.43
C GLN A 115 -5.06 3.64 -13.05
N ILE A 116 -5.15 2.85 -11.99
CA ILE A 116 -5.20 3.36 -10.61
C ILE A 116 -3.94 4.14 -10.27
N ALA A 117 -2.75 3.59 -10.54
CA ALA A 117 -1.48 4.27 -10.31
C ALA A 117 -1.36 5.56 -11.15
N PHE A 118 -1.81 5.54 -12.40
CA PHE A 118 -1.80 6.69 -13.29
C PHE A 118 -2.72 7.81 -12.82
N GLN A 119 -3.92 7.48 -12.31
CA GLN A 119 -4.80 8.47 -11.71
C GLN A 119 -4.15 9.13 -10.47
N LYS A 120 -3.51 8.32 -9.61
CA LYS A 120 -2.86 8.81 -8.39
C LYS A 120 -1.61 9.66 -8.65
N ILE A 121 -0.82 9.38 -9.68
CA ILE A 121 0.33 10.23 -9.99
C ILE A 121 -0.09 11.57 -10.57
N ASN A 122 -1.14 11.60 -11.39
CA ASN A 122 -1.58 12.81 -12.06
C ASN A 122 -2.43 13.72 -11.17
N SER A 123 -3.04 13.18 -10.11
CA SER A 123 -3.64 14.00 -9.05
C SER A 123 -2.57 14.70 -8.20
N ASN A 124 -1.37 14.13 -8.10
CA ASN A 124 -0.24 14.80 -7.48
C ASN A 124 0.29 15.86 -8.45
N LYS A 125 0.43 17.11 -8.01
CA LYS A 125 0.90 18.26 -8.84
C LYS A 125 2.37 18.13 -9.29
N ILE A 126 2.94 16.94 -9.31
CA ILE A 126 4.32 16.63 -9.62
C ILE A 126 4.46 16.42 -11.13
N LYS A 127 5.35 17.19 -11.75
CA LYS A 127 5.73 17.00 -13.15
C LYS A 127 6.39 15.63 -13.31
N ASN A 128 5.77 14.75 -14.09
CA ASN A 128 6.22 13.39 -14.28
C ASN A 128 6.12 12.99 -15.77
N ASN A 129 6.76 11.89 -16.15
CA ASN A 129 6.66 11.29 -17.48
C ASN A 129 5.93 9.93 -17.44
N PHE A 130 5.30 9.59 -16.32
CA PHE A 130 4.78 8.26 -16.03
C PHE A 130 3.74 7.84 -17.06
N ASN A 131 3.96 6.66 -17.65
CA ASN A 131 3.10 6.08 -18.67
C ASN A 131 3.17 4.55 -18.58
N PHE A 132 2.39 3.87 -19.42
CA PHE A 132 2.32 2.41 -19.41
C PHE A 132 3.68 1.74 -19.66
N THR A 133 4.50 2.29 -20.57
CA THR A 133 5.84 1.76 -20.85
C THR A 133 6.75 1.85 -19.63
N ILE A 134 6.71 2.96 -18.89
CA ILE A 134 7.46 3.12 -17.64
C ILE A 134 6.94 2.13 -16.60
N TYR A 135 5.63 2.02 -16.42
CA TYR A 135 5.02 1.07 -15.49
C TYR A 135 5.49 -0.38 -15.74
N GLN A 136 5.51 -0.82 -17.00
CA GLN A 136 6.02 -2.14 -17.38
C GLN A 136 7.51 -2.33 -17.02
N LYS A 137 8.35 -1.31 -17.29
CA LYS A 137 9.77 -1.34 -16.90
C LYS A 137 9.95 -1.48 -15.40
N LEU A 138 9.19 -0.70 -14.62
CA LEU A 138 9.21 -0.76 -13.15
C LEU A 138 8.79 -2.14 -12.64
N MET A 139 7.73 -2.71 -13.22
CA MET A 139 7.23 -4.03 -12.85
C MET A 139 8.26 -5.14 -13.12
N ILE A 140 8.89 -5.13 -14.30
CA ILE A 140 9.94 -6.09 -14.66
C ILE A 140 11.12 -5.99 -13.69
N TRP A 141 11.60 -4.76 -13.45
CA TRP A 141 12.70 -4.53 -12.53
C TRP A 141 12.35 -5.00 -11.12
N TYR A 142 11.18 -4.62 -10.60
CA TYR A 142 10.72 -4.99 -9.27
C TYR A 142 10.59 -6.51 -9.11
N LYS A 143 10.01 -7.18 -10.11
CA LYS A 143 9.86 -8.64 -10.13
C LYS A 143 11.22 -9.34 -10.04
N ASN A 144 12.22 -8.86 -10.79
CA ASN A 144 13.55 -9.47 -10.84
C ASN A 144 14.36 -9.27 -9.55
N HIS A 145 14.11 -8.19 -8.81
CA HIS A 145 14.92 -7.84 -7.62
C HIS A 145 14.25 -8.20 -6.29
N PHE A 146 12.92 -8.18 -6.22
CA PHE A 146 12.20 -8.24 -4.94
C PHE A 146 11.11 -9.30 -4.88
N ILE A 147 10.88 -10.08 -5.94
CA ILE A 147 9.87 -11.15 -5.94
C ILE A 147 10.53 -12.51 -6.14
N GLN A 148 10.10 -13.49 -5.34
CA GLN A 148 10.51 -14.89 -5.47
C GLN A 148 9.31 -15.82 -5.31
N LEU A 149 9.34 -16.98 -5.99
CA LEU A 149 8.40 -18.05 -5.73
C LEU A 149 8.67 -18.68 -4.37
N ASN A 150 7.63 -18.85 -3.57
CA ASN A 150 7.72 -19.64 -2.35
C ASN A 150 7.59 -21.14 -2.64
N LYS A 151 7.72 -21.98 -1.60
CA LYS A 151 7.56 -23.44 -1.69
C LYS A 151 6.20 -23.92 -2.24
N LYS A 152 5.19 -23.05 -2.27
CA LYS A 152 3.84 -23.32 -2.78
C LYS A 152 3.62 -22.76 -4.20
N GLY A 153 4.67 -22.29 -4.86
CA GLY A 153 4.56 -21.67 -6.20
C GLY A 153 3.91 -20.29 -6.20
N LEU A 154 3.75 -19.63 -5.05
CA LEU A 154 3.16 -18.29 -4.96
C LEU A 154 4.24 -17.22 -4.94
N MET A 155 4.04 -16.17 -5.75
CA MET A 155 4.91 -14.99 -5.77
C MET A 155 4.86 -14.25 -4.43
N LYS A 156 6.00 -14.17 -3.75
CA LYS A 156 6.15 -13.45 -2.49
C LYS A 156 7.30 -12.45 -2.55
N PRO A 157 7.19 -11.33 -1.82
CA PRO A 157 8.32 -10.43 -1.65
C PRO A 157 9.48 -11.13 -0.96
N ASN A 158 10.68 -10.80 -1.39
CA ASN A 158 11.93 -11.25 -0.82
C ASN A 158 12.86 -10.05 -0.61
N LYS A 159 13.40 -9.91 0.61
CA LYS A 159 14.35 -8.85 0.99
C LYS A 159 13.97 -7.44 0.48
N LEU A 160 12.74 -7.01 0.77
CA LEU A 160 12.27 -5.69 0.37
C LEU A 160 13.14 -4.58 0.98
N ASN A 161 13.60 -3.68 0.11
CA ASN A 161 14.26 -2.45 0.50
C ASN A 161 13.52 -1.28 -0.16
N MET A 162 12.68 -0.61 0.61
CA MET A 162 11.85 0.46 0.04
C MET A 162 12.66 1.68 -0.38
N ALA A 163 13.81 1.94 0.24
CA ALA A 163 14.66 3.06 -0.17
C ALA A 163 15.19 2.86 -1.61
N SER A 164 15.64 1.65 -1.95
CA SER A 164 16.10 1.35 -3.31
C SER A 164 14.95 1.33 -4.32
N ILE A 165 13.77 0.83 -3.93
CA ILE A 165 12.58 0.86 -4.78
C ILE A 165 12.14 2.29 -5.08
N ILE A 166 11.99 3.14 -4.06
CA ILE A 166 11.59 4.54 -4.21
C ILE A 166 12.61 5.29 -5.07
N SER A 167 13.91 5.10 -4.82
CA SER A 167 14.98 5.71 -5.61
C SER A 167 14.89 5.34 -7.09
N PHE A 168 14.75 4.03 -7.39
CA PHE A 168 14.62 3.58 -8.77
C PHE A 168 13.34 4.11 -9.43
N PHE A 169 12.19 4.06 -8.74
CA PHE A 169 10.92 4.52 -9.28
C PHE A 169 10.96 6.02 -9.56
N SER A 170 11.52 6.81 -8.64
CA SER A 170 11.71 8.24 -8.80
C SER A 170 12.53 8.57 -10.04
N ASN A 171 13.67 7.92 -10.23
CA ASN A 171 14.55 8.15 -11.38
C ASN A 171 13.89 7.82 -12.73
N GLN A 172 12.90 6.93 -12.75
CA GLN A 172 12.20 6.56 -13.98
C GLN A 172 10.95 7.41 -14.23
N CYS A 173 10.24 7.84 -13.18
CA CYS A 173 8.94 8.53 -13.28
C CYS A 173 9.04 10.06 -13.29
N LEU A 174 10.08 10.62 -12.69
CA LEU A 174 10.26 12.07 -12.61
C LEU A 174 11.16 12.54 -13.77
N LYS A 175 10.88 13.74 -14.27
CA LYS A 175 11.70 14.42 -15.27
C LYS A 175 12.69 15.35 -14.60
#